data_AF-A0A8T2P5B8-F1
#
_entry.id   AF-A0A8T2P5B8-F1
#
_cell.length_a   1.000
_cell.length_b   1.000
_cell.length_c   1.000
_cell.angle_alpha   90.00
_cell.angle_beta   90.00
_cell.angle_gamma   90.00
#
_symmetry.space_group_name_H-M   'P 1'
#
loop_
_entity.id
_entity.type
_entity.pdbx_description
1 polymer ?
#
loop_
_entity_poly.entity_id
_entity_poly.type
_entity_poly.pdbx_seq_one_letter_code
_entity_poly.pdbx_strand_id
1 'polypeptide(L)'
;MEDRMCKQHERLLEVFCQNDQMCVCTLCAEKDHGTHKIVLVERAYAERMNQLGEIEVEVKQMIQERLKKVEEIKQTVELIRSNAKREIEDSMQVFTALVQAMERSQAKVIGVIEEKQRAAEKQAQGFIYNLELEISELTKRTTELEQLSHTQDHIHVLQVSIQFIALHRGLK
;
A
#
# COMPACT_ATOMS: atom_id res chain seq x y z
N MET A 1 66.26 28.61 -11.51
CA MET A 1 67.56 27.92 -11.33
C MET A 1 68.08 28.08 -9.90
N GLU A 2 67.81 29.21 -9.23
CA GLU A 2 68.18 29.44 -7.83
C GLU A 2 67.66 28.39 -6.84
N ASP A 3 66.48 27.80 -7.07
CA ASP A 3 65.90 26.77 -6.18
C ASP A 3 66.65 25.42 -6.15
N ARG A 4 67.64 25.22 -7.03
CA ARG A 4 68.49 24.01 -7.07
C ARG A 4 69.88 24.23 -6.47
N MET A 5 70.11 25.42 -5.94
CA MET A 5 71.38 25.82 -5.33
C MET A 5 71.24 25.87 -3.81
N CYS A 6 72.24 25.36 -3.10
CA CYS A 6 72.39 25.53 -1.67
C CYS A 6 72.59 27.01 -1.37
N LYS A 7 71.68 27.58 -0.57
CA LYS A 7 71.70 28.99 -0.20
C LYS A 7 72.91 29.39 0.67
N GLN A 8 73.54 28.43 1.35
CA GLN A 8 74.70 28.68 2.23
C GLN A 8 76.04 28.55 1.51
N HIS A 9 76.12 27.65 0.53
CA HIS A 9 77.39 27.27 -0.09
C HIS A 9 77.45 27.58 -1.59
N GLU A 10 76.36 28.09 -2.16
CA GLU A 10 76.24 28.42 -3.59
C GLU A 10 76.65 27.25 -4.51
N ARG A 11 76.34 26.02 -4.09
CA ARG A 11 76.60 24.76 -4.80
C ARG A 11 75.31 24.03 -5.13
N LEU A 12 75.30 23.22 -6.18
CA LEU A 12 74.14 22.41 -6.56
C LEU A 12 73.73 21.43 -5.44
N LEU A 13 72.43 21.21 -5.31
CA LEU A 13 71.84 20.21 -4.41
C LEU A 13 71.87 18.83 -5.06
N GLU A 14 73.02 18.16 -5.02
CA GLU A 14 73.28 16.89 -5.76
C GLU A 14 73.03 15.64 -4.91
N VAL A 15 72.89 15.79 -3.58
CA VAL A 15 72.68 14.67 -2.67
C VAL A 15 71.42 14.86 -1.81
N PHE A 16 70.84 13.75 -1.35
CA PHE A 16 69.64 13.70 -0.54
C PHE A 16 69.95 13.09 0.82
N CYS A 17 69.65 13.84 1.89
CA CYS A 17 69.73 13.33 3.25
C CYS A 17 68.45 12.57 3.58
N GLN A 18 68.55 11.25 3.79
CA GLN A 18 67.38 10.41 4.10
C GLN A 18 66.86 10.64 5.52
N ASN A 19 67.70 11.05 6.45
CA ASN A 19 67.29 11.35 7.82
C ASN A 19 66.44 12.62 7.88
N ASP A 20 66.90 13.68 7.21
CA ASP A 20 66.25 15.00 7.24
C ASP A 20 65.27 15.21 6.07
N GLN A 21 65.16 14.25 5.17
CA GLN A 21 64.25 14.24 4.02
C GLN A 21 64.38 15.47 3.10
N MET A 22 65.61 15.92 2.86
CA MET A 22 65.88 17.11 2.06
C MET A 22 67.10 16.96 1.15
N CYS A 23 67.09 17.68 0.02
CA CYS A 23 68.25 17.79 -0.85
C CYS A 23 69.25 18.79 -0.27
N VAL A 24 70.53 18.41 -0.23
CA VAL A 24 71.64 19.22 0.30
C VAL A 24 72.80 19.21 -0.70
N CYS A 25 73.73 20.17 -0.60
CA CYS A 25 74.96 20.11 -1.38
C CYS A 25 76.00 19.22 -0.68
N THR A 26 77.06 18.85 -1.39
CA THR A 26 78.15 18.01 -0.87
C THR A 26 78.82 18.58 0.39
N LEU A 27 78.94 19.91 0.50
CA LEU A 27 79.57 20.56 1.65
C LEU A 27 78.68 20.51 2.91
N CYS A 28 77.35 20.66 2.75
CA CYS A 28 76.39 20.43 3.84
C CYS A 28 76.43 18.96 4.28
N ALA A 29 76.50 18.03 3.32
CA ALA A 29 76.55 16.61 3.60
C ALA A 29 77.76 16.23 4.47
N GLU A 30 78.92 16.84 4.22
CA GLU A 30 80.15 16.61 5.01
C GLU A 30 80.12 17.27 6.39
N LYS A 31 79.63 18.51 6.48
CA LYS A 31 79.69 19.31 7.72
C LYS A 31 78.53 19.04 8.66
N ASP A 32 77.31 19.21 8.16
CA ASP A 32 76.10 19.28 8.98
C ASP A 32 75.36 17.94 9.02
N HIS A 33 75.58 17.07 8.01
CA HIS A 33 74.92 15.77 7.89
C HIS A 33 75.91 14.59 7.83
N GLY A 34 77.13 14.76 8.36
CA GLY A 34 78.22 13.79 8.19
C GLY A 34 77.96 12.39 8.80
N THR A 35 77.00 12.27 9.73
CA THR A 35 76.56 11.00 10.33
C THR A 35 75.24 10.49 9.74
N HIS A 36 74.59 11.25 8.85
CA HIS A 36 73.31 10.88 8.27
C HIS A 36 73.50 10.03 7.02
N LYS A 37 72.45 9.29 6.66
CA LYS A 37 72.46 8.48 5.45
C LYS A 37 72.21 9.38 4.25
N ILE A 38 73.28 9.63 3.49
CA ILE A 38 73.28 10.42 2.27
C ILE A 38 73.25 9.50 1.05
N VAL A 39 72.41 9.83 0.08
CA VAL A 39 72.34 9.16 -1.23
C VAL A 39 72.34 10.20 -2.35
N LEU A 40 72.65 9.78 -3.58
CA LEU A 40 72.49 10.65 -4.75
C LEU A 40 71.01 11.01 -4.95
N VAL A 41 70.75 12.25 -5.37
CA VAL A 41 69.38 12.72 -5.66
C VAL A 41 68.71 11.85 -6.71
N GLU A 42 69.44 11.39 -7.74
CA GLU A 42 68.92 10.51 -8.79
C GLU A 42 68.43 9.17 -8.22
N ARG A 43 69.15 8.62 -7.22
CA ARG A 43 68.76 7.37 -6.57
C ARG A 43 67.51 7.55 -5.71
N ALA A 44 67.47 8.61 -4.89
CA ALA A 44 66.30 8.92 -4.06
C ALA A 44 65.06 9.24 -4.93
N TYR A 45 65.26 9.92 -6.05
CA TYR A 45 64.23 10.20 -7.04
C TYR A 45 63.67 8.90 -7.63
N ALA A 46 64.54 8.00 -8.12
CA ALA A 46 64.10 6.73 -8.69
C ALA A 46 63.29 5.88 -7.69
N GLU A 47 63.75 5.81 -6.43
CA GLU A 47 63.03 5.09 -5.37
C GLU A 47 61.66 5.72 -5.08
N ARG A 48 61.58 7.05 -4.93
CA ARG A 48 60.30 7.74 -4.71
C ARG A 48 59.37 7.61 -5.90
N MET A 49 59.87 7.68 -7.13
CA MET A 49 59.05 7.51 -8.33
C MET A 49 58.46 6.11 -8.42
N ASN A 50 59.21 5.07 -8.03
CA ASN A 50 58.68 3.70 -7.95
C ASN A 50 57.56 3.61 -6.89
N GLN A 51 57.77 4.15 -5.70
CA GLN A 51 56.74 4.17 -4.64
C GLN A 51 55.48 4.91 -5.07
N LEU A 52 55.63 6.07 -5.74
CA LEU A 52 54.50 6.82 -6.28
C LEU A 52 53.76 6.02 -7.37
N GLY A 53 54.48 5.27 -8.19
CA GLY A 53 53.88 4.37 -9.18
C GLY A 53 53.06 3.24 -8.54
N GLU A 54 53.56 2.63 -7.46
CA GLU A 54 52.83 1.61 -6.71
C GLU A 54 51.54 2.18 -6.09
N ILE A 55 51.63 3.35 -5.44
CA ILE A 55 50.48 4.06 -4.87
C ILE A 55 49.48 4.44 -5.97
N GLU A 56 49.94 4.89 -7.14
CA GLU A 56 49.07 5.24 -8.25
C GLU A 56 48.27 4.02 -8.75
N VAL A 57 48.90 2.85 -8.83
CA VAL A 57 48.22 1.60 -9.19
C VAL A 57 47.18 1.22 -8.14
N GLU A 58 47.53 1.29 -6.85
CA GLU A 58 46.61 0.99 -5.75
C GLU A 58 45.39 1.92 -5.76
N VAL A 59 45.60 3.22 -5.89
CA VAL A 59 44.51 4.21 -5.95
C VAL A 59 43.60 3.96 -7.15
N LYS A 60 44.16 3.65 -8.33
CA LYS A 60 43.36 3.30 -9.52
C LYS A 60 42.51 2.05 -9.30
N GLN A 61 43.07 1.03 -8.65
CA GLN A 61 42.33 -0.19 -8.30
C GLN A 61 41.18 0.12 -7.32
N MET A 62 41.45 0.89 -6.27
CA MET A 62 40.43 1.31 -5.32
C MET A 62 39.29 2.07 -6.01
N ILE A 63 39.60 2.97 -6.95
CA ILE A 63 38.58 3.68 -7.74
C ILE A 63 37.70 2.70 -8.51
N GLN A 64 38.30 1.73 -9.22
CA GLN A 64 37.54 0.72 -9.97
C GLN A 64 36.62 -0.11 -9.07
N GLU A 65 37.11 -0.54 -7.90
CA GLU A 65 36.29 -1.26 -6.93
C GLU A 65 35.12 -0.43 -6.41
N ARG A 66 35.35 0.86 -6.12
CA ARG A 66 34.29 1.75 -5.65
C ARG A 66 33.27 2.04 -6.74
N LEU A 67 33.69 2.19 -8.00
CA LEU A 67 32.77 2.30 -9.14
C LEU A 67 31.89 1.06 -9.27
N LYS A 68 32.46 -0.14 -9.14
CA LYS A 68 31.70 -1.39 -9.17
C LYS A 68 30.67 -1.47 -8.03
N LYS A 69 31.08 -1.13 -6.80
CA LYS A 69 30.17 -1.09 -5.65
C LYS A 69 29.03 -0.09 -5.82
N VAL A 70 29.30 1.09 -6.39
CA VAL A 70 28.26 2.08 -6.68
C VAL A 70 27.22 1.50 -7.63
N GLU A 71 27.65 0.77 -8.66
CA GLU A 71 26.73 0.15 -9.62
C GLU A 71 25.89 -0.98 -8.98
N GLU A 72 26.52 -1.84 -8.17
CA GLU A 72 25.82 -2.90 -7.42
C GLU A 72 24.76 -2.31 -6.46
N ILE A 73 25.09 -1.22 -5.77
CA ILE A 73 24.16 -0.52 -4.87
C ILE A 73 23.01 0.11 -5.66
N LYS A 74 23.27 0.74 -6.81
CA LYS A 74 22.22 1.30 -7.66
C LYS A 74 21.23 0.21 -8.12
N GLN A 75 21.73 -0.93 -8.57
CA GLN A 75 20.90 -2.05 -8.98
C GLN A 75 20.04 -2.58 -7.83
N THR A 76 20.63 -2.66 -6.62
CA THR A 76 19.91 -3.07 -5.41
C THR A 76 18.79 -2.09 -5.06
N VAL A 77 19.03 -0.78 -5.16
CA VAL A 77 18.00 0.25 -4.92
C VAL A 77 16.84 0.14 -5.90
N GLU A 78 17.12 -0.08 -7.20
CA GLU A 78 16.07 -0.30 -8.20
C GLU A 78 15.28 -1.58 -7.92
N LEU A 79 15.95 -2.66 -7.52
CA LEU A 79 15.29 -3.90 -7.13
C LEU A 79 14.33 -3.67 -5.95
N ILE A 80 14.81 -3.01 -4.89
CA ILE A 80 13.98 -2.66 -3.72
C ILE A 80 12.75 -1.85 -4.15
N ARG A 81 12.92 -0.84 -5.01
CA ARG A 81 11.81 -0.01 -5.50
C ARG A 81 10.79 -0.85 -6.28
N SER A 82 11.27 -1.72 -7.17
CA SER A 82 10.40 -2.58 -7.99
C SER A 82 9.64 -3.61 -7.15
N ASN A 83 10.29 -4.19 -6.13
CA ASN A 83 9.67 -5.12 -5.21
C ASN A 83 8.59 -4.43 -4.36
N ALA A 84 8.89 -3.27 -3.79
CA ALA A 84 7.91 -2.50 -3.01
C ALA A 84 6.69 -2.12 -3.85
N LYS A 85 6.89 -1.72 -5.12
CA LYS A 85 5.78 -1.44 -6.04
C LYS A 85 4.92 -2.67 -6.29
N ARG A 86 5.54 -3.83 -6.53
CA ARG A 86 4.82 -5.10 -6.73
C ARG A 86 4.04 -5.52 -5.49
N GLU A 87 4.64 -5.45 -4.30
CA GLU A 87 3.97 -5.80 -3.05
C GLU A 87 2.73 -4.92 -2.79
N ILE A 88 2.81 -3.62 -3.14
CA ILE A 88 1.66 -2.72 -3.08
C ILE A 88 0.58 -3.15 -4.07
N GLU A 89 0.93 -3.43 -5.33
CA GLU A 89 -0.02 -3.86 -6.37
C GLU A 89 -0.71 -5.18 -6.01
N ASP A 90 0.06 -6.17 -5.56
CA ASP A 90 -0.46 -7.48 -5.13
C ASP A 90 -1.40 -7.33 -3.92
N SER A 91 -1.01 -6.52 -2.94
CA SER A 91 -1.85 -6.23 -1.77
C SER A 91 -3.15 -5.54 -2.18
N MET A 92 -3.09 -4.54 -3.07
CA MET A 92 -4.27 -3.84 -3.57
C MET A 92 -5.24 -4.79 -4.25
N GLN A 93 -4.75 -5.73 -5.08
CA GLN A 93 -5.61 -6.72 -5.73
C GLN A 93 -6.38 -7.57 -4.72
N VAL A 94 -5.70 -8.04 -3.66
CA VAL A 94 -6.34 -8.83 -2.59
C VAL A 94 -7.41 -8.00 -1.88
N PHE A 95 -7.11 -6.77 -1.49
CA PHE A 95 -8.09 -5.90 -0.82
C PHE A 95 -9.27 -5.54 -1.72
N THR A 96 -9.04 -5.27 -3.00
CA THR A 96 -10.12 -5.04 -3.98
C THR A 96 -11.03 -6.25 -4.09
N ALA A 97 -10.47 -7.46 -4.19
CA ALA A 97 -11.27 -8.68 -4.24
C ALA A 97 -12.10 -8.89 -2.97
N LEU A 98 -11.54 -8.58 -1.80
CA LEU A 98 -12.24 -8.67 -0.51
C LEU A 98 -13.40 -7.67 -0.43
N VAL A 99 -13.19 -6.40 -0.78
CA VAL A 99 -14.24 -5.37 -0.80
C VAL A 99 -15.39 -5.80 -1.72
N GLN A 100 -15.08 -6.25 -2.93
CA GLN A 100 -16.11 -6.73 -3.85
C GLN A 100 -16.86 -7.95 -3.31
N ALA A 101 -16.19 -8.85 -2.60
CA ALA A 101 -16.85 -10.00 -1.96
C ALA A 101 -17.81 -9.55 -0.85
N MET A 102 -17.41 -8.56 -0.05
CA MET A 102 -18.26 -7.98 0.99
C MET A 102 -19.48 -7.28 0.40
N GLU A 103 -19.31 -6.46 -0.63
CA GLU A 103 -20.41 -5.78 -1.32
C GLU A 103 -21.42 -6.78 -1.90
N ARG A 104 -20.94 -7.85 -2.55
CA ARG A 104 -21.81 -8.93 -3.05
C ARG A 104 -22.58 -9.62 -1.92
N SER A 105 -21.91 -9.89 -0.80
CA SER A 105 -22.55 -10.50 0.36
C SER A 105 -23.63 -9.59 0.95
N GLN A 106 -23.33 -8.29 1.07
CA GLN A 106 -24.27 -7.29 1.56
C GLN A 106 -25.51 -7.20 0.65
N ALA A 107 -25.32 -7.10 -0.66
CA ALA A 107 -26.42 -7.07 -1.63
C ALA A 107 -27.30 -8.32 -1.55
N LYS A 108 -26.69 -9.50 -1.35
CA LYS A 108 -27.45 -10.76 -1.18
C LYS A 108 -28.29 -10.75 0.08
N VAL A 109 -27.76 -10.27 1.21
CA VAL A 109 -28.51 -10.18 2.47
C VAL A 109 -29.69 -9.23 2.33
N ILE A 110 -29.48 -8.05 1.74
CA ILE A 110 -30.55 -7.07 1.49
C ILE A 110 -31.64 -7.69 0.62
N GLY A 111 -31.27 -8.34 -0.50
CA GLY A 111 -32.24 -8.95 -1.41
C GLY A 111 -33.10 -10.03 -0.72
N VAL A 112 -32.52 -10.86 0.15
CA VAL A 112 -33.27 -11.86 0.93
C VAL A 112 -34.25 -11.20 1.91
N ILE A 113 -33.86 -10.09 2.54
CA ILE A 113 -34.74 -9.36 3.45
C ILE A 113 -35.93 -8.77 2.69
N GLU A 114 -35.66 -8.10 1.56
CA GLU A 114 -36.70 -7.48 0.71
C GLU A 114 -37.67 -8.53 0.14
N GLU A 115 -37.16 -9.69 -0.28
CA GLU A 115 -38.00 -10.79 -0.76
C GLU A 115 -38.92 -11.33 0.34
N LYS A 116 -38.38 -11.56 1.54
CA LYS A 116 -39.16 -12.00 2.70
C LYS A 116 -40.21 -10.98 3.10
N GLN A 117 -39.84 -9.69 3.10
CA GLN A 117 -40.77 -8.60 3.39
C GLN A 117 -41.93 -8.60 2.38
N ARG A 118 -41.62 -8.60 1.07
CA ARG A 118 -42.63 -8.59 0.01
C ARG A 118 -43.56 -9.79 0.08
N ALA A 119 -43.03 -10.98 0.39
CA ALA A 119 -43.83 -12.19 0.55
C ALA A 119 -44.80 -12.07 1.74
N ALA A 120 -44.32 -11.57 2.89
CA ALA A 120 -45.15 -11.36 4.07
C ALA A 120 -46.23 -10.28 3.84
N GLU A 121 -45.87 -9.17 3.18
CA GLU A 121 -46.81 -8.11 2.82
C GLU A 121 -47.91 -8.62 1.88
N LYS A 122 -47.54 -9.39 0.85
CA LYS A 122 -48.52 -9.99 -0.07
C LYS A 122 -49.47 -10.95 0.66
N GLN A 123 -48.95 -11.74 1.59
CA GLN A 123 -49.76 -12.64 2.41
C GLN A 123 -50.74 -11.85 3.30
N ALA A 124 -50.25 -10.80 3.97
CA ALA A 124 -51.08 -9.93 4.81
C ALA A 124 -52.18 -9.21 3.99
N GLN A 125 -51.85 -8.70 2.81
CA GLN A 125 -52.82 -8.09 1.89
C GLN A 125 -53.91 -9.08 1.47
N GLY A 126 -53.55 -10.34 1.21
CA GLY A 126 -54.53 -11.39 0.92
C GLY A 126 -55.50 -11.64 2.07
N PHE A 127 -55.01 -11.64 3.31
CA PHE A 127 -55.88 -11.74 4.49
C PHE A 127 -56.80 -10.52 4.66
N ILE A 128 -56.26 -9.30 4.48
CA ILE A 128 -57.04 -8.07 4.54
C ILE A 128 -58.18 -8.11 3.52
N TYR A 129 -57.88 -8.45 2.27
CA TYR A 129 -58.88 -8.54 1.20
C TYR A 129 -60.03 -9.50 1.54
N ASN A 130 -59.71 -10.69 2.07
CA ASN A 130 -60.73 -11.66 2.47
C ASN A 130 -61.61 -11.12 3.61
N LEU A 131 -61.01 -10.45 4.60
CA LEU A 131 -61.74 -9.83 5.70
C LEU A 131 -62.62 -8.67 5.21
N GLU A 132 -62.14 -7.85 4.27
CA GLU A 132 -62.94 -6.77 3.67
C GLU A 132 -64.17 -7.31 2.92
N LEU A 133 -64.02 -8.43 2.22
CA LEU A 133 -65.14 -9.13 1.58
C LEU A 133 -66.14 -9.66 2.63
N GLU A 134 -65.65 -10.32 3.67
CA GLU A 134 -66.50 -10.84 4.75
C GLU A 134 -67.26 -9.72 5.46
N ILE A 135 -66.59 -8.60 5.76
CA ILE A 135 -67.22 -7.41 6.32
C ILE A 135 -68.32 -6.90 5.39
N SER A 136 -68.07 -6.80 4.09
CA SER A 136 -69.07 -6.33 3.11
C SER A 136 -70.32 -7.23 3.10
N GLU A 137 -70.13 -8.55 3.12
CA GLU A 137 -71.23 -9.51 3.21
C GLU A 137 -72.02 -9.37 4.52
N LEU A 138 -71.32 -9.23 5.65
CA LEU A 138 -71.93 -9.05 6.97
C LEU A 138 -72.70 -7.73 7.03
N THR A 139 -72.14 -6.63 6.51
CA THR A 139 -72.83 -5.34 6.43
C THR A 139 -74.11 -5.44 5.60
N LYS A 140 -74.07 -6.10 4.44
CA LYS A 140 -75.26 -6.30 3.61
C LYS A 140 -76.36 -7.06 4.36
N ARG A 141 -76.01 -8.16 5.04
CA ARG A 141 -76.95 -8.96 5.84
C ARG A 141 -77.56 -8.15 6.98
N THR A 142 -76.77 -7.31 7.64
CA THR A 142 -77.27 -6.40 8.69
C THR A 142 -78.30 -5.43 8.14
N THR A 143 -78.03 -4.79 7.00
CA THR A 143 -78.99 -3.86 6.37
C THR A 143 -80.29 -4.56 5.97
N GLU A 144 -80.22 -5.78 5.42
CA GLU A 144 -81.40 -6.60 5.10
C GLU A 144 -82.24 -6.91 6.35
N LEU A 145 -81.58 -7.26 7.47
CA LEU A 145 -82.24 -7.47 8.76
C LEU A 145 -82.89 -6.20 9.31
N GLU A 146 -82.22 -5.06 9.23
CA GLU A 146 -82.77 -3.77 9.66
C GLU A 146 -84.00 -3.37 8.84
N GLN A 147 -83.98 -3.58 7.52
CA GLN A 147 -85.16 -3.31 6.67
C GLN A 147 -86.35 -4.20 7.06
N LEU A 148 -86.11 -5.49 7.30
CA LEU A 148 -87.14 -6.41 7.77
C LEU A 148 -87.71 -6.00 9.13
N SER A 149 -86.87 -5.55 10.09
CA SER A 149 -87.33 -5.16 11.42
C SER A 149 -88.21 -3.90 11.44
N HIS A 150 -88.09 -3.03 10.42
CA HIS A 150 -88.91 -1.82 10.30
C HIS A 150 -90.21 -2.03 9.49
N THR A 151 -90.47 -3.25 9.01
CA THR A 151 -91.67 -3.58 8.24
C THR A 151 -92.86 -3.87 9.16
N GLN A 152 -94.01 -3.22 8.92
CA GLN A 152 -95.25 -3.44 9.72
C GLN A 152 -96.10 -4.63 9.22
N ASP A 153 -95.75 -5.24 8.08
CA ASP A 153 -96.42 -6.44 7.57
C ASP A 153 -95.90 -7.70 8.27
N HIS A 154 -96.64 -8.13 9.29
CA HIS A 154 -96.29 -9.29 10.11
C HIS A 154 -96.25 -10.61 9.33
N ILE A 155 -97.06 -10.77 8.28
CA ILE A 155 -97.08 -12.01 7.48
C ILE A 155 -95.83 -12.07 6.60
N HIS A 156 -95.48 -10.95 5.97
CA HIS A 156 -94.26 -10.85 5.16
C HIS A 156 -92.99 -11.11 5.99
N VAL A 157 -92.90 -10.53 7.20
CA VAL A 157 -91.77 -10.77 8.12
C VAL A 157 -91.66 -12.25 8.48
N LEU A 158 -92.76 -12.93 8.80
CA LEU A 158 -92.73 -14.36 9.14
C LEU A 158 -92.32 -15.24 7.95
N GLN A 159 -92.79 -14.92 6.73
CA GLN A 159 -92.44 -15.66 5.52
C GLN A 159 -90.95 -15.51 5.16
N VAL A 160 -90.42 -14.28 5.18
CA VAL A 160 -89.03 -14.00 4.78
C VAL A 160 -88.03 -14.42 5.86
N SER A 161 -88.37 -14.23 7.14
CA SER A 161 -87.47 -14.60 8.26
C SER A 161 -87.22 -16.10 8.35
N ILE A 162 -88.20 -16.95 8.03
CA ILE A 162 -88.01 -18.41 7.99
C ILE A 162 -86.92 -18.79 6.98
N GLN A 163 -86.98 -18.22 5.77
CA GLN A 163 -86.00 -18.49 4.70
C GLN A 163 -84.61 -17.94 5.08
N PHE A 164 -84.55 -16.71 5.61
CA PHE A 164 -83.32 -16.05 6.02
C PHE A 164 -82.61 -16.79 7.16
N ILE A 165 -83.35 -17.18 8.20
CA ILE A 165 -82.80 -17.96 9.33
C ILE A 165 -82.29 -19.33 8.87
N ALA A 166 -82.96 -19.97 7.91
CA ALA A 166 -82.51 -21.25 7.35
C ALA A 166 -81.22 -21.12 6.51
N LEU A 167 -81.10 -20.06 5.71
CA LEU A 167 -79.90 -19.77 4.91
C LEU A 167 -78.67 -19.42 5.78
N HIS A 168 -78.86 -18.74 6.91
CA HIS A 168 -77.76 -18.20 7.72
C HIS A 168 -77.42 -18.99 8.99
N ARG A 169 -78.24 -19.98 9.40
CA ARG A 169 -77.88 -20.91 10.49
C ARG A 169 -76.79 -21.94 10.13
N GLY A 170 -76.36 -22.01 8.87
CA GLY A 170 -75.39 -22.99 8.36
C GLY A 170 -73.96 -22.49 8.18
N LEU A 171 -73.63 -21.24 8.49
CA LEU A 171 -72.27 -20.71 8.40
C LEU A 171 -71.50 -21.02 9.69
N LYS A 172 -70.91 -22.21 9.76
CA LYS A 172 -69.81 -22.56 10.66
C LYS A 172 -68.56 -22.79 9.86
#